data_AF-A0A4R6A7T3-F1
#
_entry.id   AF-A0A4R6A7T3-F1
#
_cell.length_a   1.000
_cell.length_b   1.000
_cell.length_c   1.000
_cell.angle_alpha   90.00
_cell.angle_beta   90.00
_cell.angle_gamma   90.00
#
_symmetry.space_group_name_H-M   'P 1'
#
loop_
_entity.id
_entity.type
_entity.pdbx_description
1 polymer ?
#
loop_
_entity_poly.entity_id
_entity_poly.type
_entity_poly.pdbx_seq_one_letter_code
_entity_poly.pdbx_strand_id
1 'polypeptide(L)'
;MSEPNWLTPDEAKRINELVVERSNEPHFIRDQGLLESALARPMNLHAYGEGDLFQLAASYAEGVSRNHAFEQGNKRTAFACADMFLSQNGHELQQAKGLEHVEMMEQLGQGKITREQAAEHLREHSRPLERERSQDRPKEQVKDAEQDKTRARKERRIERKNQEKQKKREQGQERDL
;
A
#
# COMPACT_ATOMS: atom_id res chain seq x y z
N MET A 1 19.93 -7.03 11.64
CA MET A 1 19.19 -6.75 10.39
C MET A 1 18.11 -5.74 10.73
N SER A 2 17.89 -4.74 9.88
CA SER A 2 16.77 -3.81 10.07
C SER A 2 15.45 -4.53 9.81
N GLU A 3 14.41 -4.18 10.56
CA GLU A 3 13.07 -4.70 10.34
C GLU A 3 12.58 -4.32 8.93
N PRO A 4 12.03 -5.28 8.14
CA PRO A 4 11.44 -4.97 6.84
C PRO A 4 10.23 -4.04 6.97
N ASN A 5 9.98 -3.25 5.93
CA ASN A 5 8.72 -2.52 5.79
C ASN A 5 7.64 -3.52 5.34
N TRP A 6 6.64 -3.73 6.18
CA TRP A 6 5.58 -4.70 5.97
C TRP A 6 4.34 -4.09 5.32
N LEU A 7 3.64 -4.90 4.51
CA LEU A 7 2.32 -4.53 4.01
C LEU A 7 1.27 -4.61 5.09
N THR A 8 0.41 -3.60 5.12
CA THR A 8 -0.82 -3.57 5.89
C THR A 8 -1.98 -4.24 5.14
N PRO A 9 -3.01 -4.73 5.86
CA PRO A 9 -4.23 -5.23 5.22
C PRO A 9 -4.89 -4.20 4.31
N ASP A 10 -4.88 -2.92 4.66
CA ASP A 10 -5.51 -1.87 3.85
C ASP A 10 -4.73 -1.57 2.56
N GLU A 11 -3.40 -1.67 2.58
CA GLU A 11 -2.60 -1.63 1.34
C GLU A 11 -2.92 -2.81 0.43
N ALA A 12 -3.04 -4.03 0.98
CA ALA A 12 -3.39 -5.21 0.18
C ALA A 12 -4.79 -5.10 -0.45
N LYS A 13 -5.76 -4.52 0.27
CA LYS A 13 -7.10 -4.22 -0.27
C LYS A 13 -7.03 -3.20 -1.39
N ARG A 14 -6.32 -2.10 -1.18
CA ARG A 14 -6.09 -1.06 -2.20
C ARG A 14 -5.45 -1.63 -3.46
N ILE A 15 -4.48 -2.53 -3.29
CA ILE A 15 -3.85 -3.24 -4.41
C ILE A 15 -4.88 -4.06 -5.18
N ASN A 16 -5.74 -4.82 -4.50
CA ASN A 16 -6.80 -5.59 -5.16
C ASN A 16 -7.75 -4.70 -5.95
N GLU A 17 -8.24 -3.61 -5.35
CA GLU A 17 -9.11 -2.62 -6.00
C GLU A 17 -8.51 -2.15 -7.33
N LEU A 18 -7.24 -1.71 -7.32
CA LEU A 18 -6.53 -1.23 -8.51
C LEU A 18 -6.30 -2.33 -9.55
N VAL A 19 -6.04 -3.55 -9.11
CA VAL A 19 -5.78 -4.72 -9.97
C VAL A 19 -7.03 -5.13 -10.75
N VAL A 20 -8.20 -5.08 -10.12
CA VAL A 20 -9.45 -5.56 -10.72
C VAL A 20 -10.27 -4.45 -11.40
N GLU A 21 -10.01 -3.19 -11.06
CA GLU A 21 -10.66 -2.01 -11.67
C GLU A 21 -10.55 -2.03 -13.20
N ARG A 22 -9.37 -2.39 -13.74
CA ARG A 22 -9.14 -2.47 -15.20
C ARG A 22 -10.03 -3.49 -15.91
N SER A 23 -10.48 -4.51 -15.19
CA SER A 23 -11.30 -5.59 -15.72
C SER A 23 -12.78 -5.43 -15.37
N ASN A 24 -13.14 -4.36 -14.64
CA ASN A 24 -14.49 -4.11 -14.10
C ASN A 24 -15.02 -5.31 -13.30
N GLU A 25 -14.12 -6.03 -12.61
CA GLU A 25 -14.46 -7.16 -11.75
C GLU A 25 -14.74 -6.65 -10.31
N PRO A 26 -15.54 -7.38 -9.51
CA PRO A 26 -15.78 -7.02 -8.11
C PRO A 26 -14.48 -7.07 -7.28
N HIS A 27 -14.25 -6.06 -6.43
CA HIS A 27 -13.08 -5.94 -5.54
C HIS A 27 -13.39 -6.31 -4.08
N PHE A 28 -14.46 -7.06 -3.84
CA PHE A 28 -14.87 -7.39 -2.47
C PHE A 28 -13.90 -8.40 -1.83
N ILE A 29 -13.59 -8.16 -0.56
CA ILE A 29 -12.92 -9.13 0.30
C ILE A 29 -13.91 -10.24 0.58
N ARG A 30 -13.51 -11.47 0.26
CA ARG A 30 -14.28 -12.67 0.56
C ARG A 30 -14.11 -13.07 2.02
N ASP A 31 -12.87 -13.03 2.52
CA ASP A 31 -12.56 -13.41 3.89
C ASP A 31 -11.38 -12.60 4.43
N GLN A 32 -11.65 -11.78 5.43
CA GLN A 32 -10.66 -10.91 6.08
C GLN A 32 -9.61 -11.72 6.86
N GLY A 33 -10.00 -12.82 7.50
CA GLY A 33 -9.07 -13.65 8.26
C GLY A 33 -8.08 -14.39 7.35
N LEU A 34 -8.53 -14.80 6.16
CA LEU A 34 -7.64 -15.40 5.15
C LEU A 34 -6.62 -14.39 4.60
N LEU A 35 -7.01 -13.12 4.44
CA LEU A 35 -6.09 -12.04 4.07
C LEU A 35 -5.05 -11.81 5.17
N GLU A 36 -5.50 -11.63 6.42
CA GLU A 36 -4.60 -11.39 7.55
C GLU A 36 -3.63 -12.55 7.76
N SER A 37 -4.12 -13.79 7.64
CA SER A 37 -3.28 -14.99 7.69
C SER A 37 -2.21 -15.00 6.60
N ALA A 38 -2.57 -14.60 5.37
CA ALA A 38 -1.61 -14.51 4.27
C ALA A 38 -0.53 -13.44 4.53
N LEU A 39 -0.92 -12.28 5.06
CA LEU A 39 0.02 -11.18 5.33
C LEU A 39 0.90 -11.43 6.55
N ALA A 40 0.41 -12.18 7.55
CA ALA A 40 1.18 -12.55 8.74
C ALA A 40 2.25 -13.63 8.47
N ARG A 41 2.08 -14.47 7.43
CA ARG A 41 3.03 -15.53 7.08
C ARG A 41 4.48 -15.05 6.92
N PRO A 42 4.80 -14.06 6.06
CA PRO A 42 6.17 -13.55 5.93
C PRO A 42 6.69 -12.93 7.23
N MET A 43 5.84 -12.24 8.00
CA MET A 43 6.24 -11.69 9.31
C MET A 43 6.69 -12.80 10.27
N ASN A 44 5.94 -13.91 10.30
CA ASN A 44 6.29 -15.08 11.11
C ASN A 44 7.61 -15.70 10.63
N LEU A 45 7.80 -15.89 9.32
CA LEU A 45 9.08 -16.40 8.79
C LEU A 45 10.26 -15.53 9.22
N HIS A 46 10.10 -14.21 9.15
CA HIS A 46 11.14 -13.29 9.59
C HIS A 46 11.43 -13.40 11.10
N ALA A 47 10.38 -13.49 11.92
CA ALA A 47 10.52 -13.70 13.36
C ALA A 47 11.27 -15.00 13.71
N TYR A 48 11.18 -16.03 12.85
CA TYR A 48 11.92 -17.29 12.98
C TYR A 48 13.31 -17.29 12.31
N GLY A 49 13.75 -16.16 11.75
CA GLY A 49 15.12 -15.97 11.27
C GLY A 49 15.30 -15.85 9.76
N GLU A 50 14.22 -15.86 8.96
CA GLU A 50 14.33 -15.58 7.53
C GLU A 50 14.65 -14.10 7.30
N GLY A 51 15.81 -13.81 6.70
CA GLY A 51 16.27 -12.44 6.43
C GLY A 51 16.19 -12.04 4.97
N ASP A 52 15.92 -12.99 4.07
CA ASP A 52 15.90 -12.76 2.64
C ASP A 52 14.58 -12.14 2.19
N LEU A 53 14.63 -10.88 1.76
CA LEU A 53 13.46 -10.13 1.29
C LEU A 53 12.74 -10.84 0.14
N PHE A 54 13.46 -11.57 -0.72
CA PHE A 54 12.83 -12.28 -1.84
C PHE A 54 12.06 -13.52 -1.37
N GLN A 55 12.52 -14.20 -0.31
CA GLN A 55 11.77 -15.29 0.33
C GLN A 55 10.49 -14.77 0.99
N LEU A 56 10.58 -13.62 1.65
CA LEU A 56 9.42 -12.96 2.26
C LEU A 56 8.42 -12.49 1.20
N ALA A 57 8.90 -11.91 0.10
CA ALA A 57 8.07 -11.53 -1.04
C ALA A 57 7.38 -12.75 -1.69
N ALA A 58 8.12 -13.84 -1.91
CA ALA A 58 7.55 -15.09 -2.41
C ALA A 58 6.51 -15.69 -1.44
N SER A 59 6.70 -15.52 -0.12
CA SER A 59 5.69 -15.90 0.87
C SER A 59 4.40 -15.08 0.75
N TYR A 60 4.48 -13.78 0.45
CA TYR A 60 3.30 -12.96 0.13
C TYR A 60 2.60 -13.49 -1.13
N ALA A 61 3.36 -13.71 -2.20
CA ALA A 61 2.85 -14.22 -3.48
C ALA A 61 2.13 -15.57 -3.31
N GLU A 62 2.74 -16.52 -2.59
CA GLU A 62 2.15 -17.84 -2.32
C GLU A 62 0.90 -17.73 -1.45
N GLY A 63 1.00 -17.02 -0.32
CA GLY A 63 -0.06 -16.92 0.68
C GLY A 63 -1.32 -16.26 0.13
N VAL A 64 -1.18 -15.08 -0.48
CA VAL A 64 -2.32 -14.32 -1.02
C VAL A 64 -2.92 -15.05 -2.23
N SER A 65 -2.09 -15.69 -3.07
CA SER A 65 -2.60 -16.41 -4.24
C SER A 65 -3.43 -17.64 -3.87
N ARG A 66 -3.06 -18.38 -2.81
CA ARG A 66 -3.71 -19.66 -2.45
C ARG A 66 -4.79 -19.52 -1.38
N ASN A 67 -4.75 -18.49 -0.54
CA ASN A 67 -5.76 -18.30 0.51
C ASN A 67 -7.11 -17.80 -0.05
N HIS A 68 -7.18 -17.33 -1.29
CA HIS A 68 -8.44 -16.86 -1.92
C HIS A 68 -9.21 -15.83 -1.07
N ALA A 69 -8.50 -14.87 -0.49
CA ALA A 69 -9.08 -13.87 0.40
C ALA A 69 -9.97 -12.83 -0.33
N PHE A 70 -9.80 -12.68 -1.65
CA PHE A 70 -10.59 -11.81 -2.50
C PHE A 70 -11.53 -12.62 -3.39
N GLU A 71 -12.62 -12.00 -3.85
CA GLU A 71 -13.52 -12.65 -4.81
C GLU A 71 -12.81 -12.89 -6.14
N GLN A 72 -12.16 -11.86 -6.69
CA GLN A 72 -11.42 -11.91 -7.94
C GLN A 72 -10.01 -11.33 -7.82
N GLY A 73 -9.17 -11.66 -8.80
CA GLY A 73 -7.84 -11.06 -8.90
C GLY A 73 -6.80 -11.58 -7.89
N ASN A 74 -7.06 -12.66 -7.15
CA ASN A 74 -6.15 -13.17 -6.10
C ASN A 74 -4.68 -13.33 -6.58
N LYS A 75 -4.44 -13.99 -7.72
CA LYS A 75 -3.07 -14.15 -8.27
C LYS A 75 -2.41 -12.82 -8.62
N ARG A 76 -3.14 -11.93 -9.30
CA ARG A 76 -2.65 -10.60 -9.69
C ARG A 76 -2.35 -9.72 -8.46
N THR A 77 -3.23 -9.79 -7.45
CA THR A 77 -3.06 -9.11 -6.17
C THR A 77 -1.86 -9.65 -5.41
N ALA A 78 -1.68 -10.97 -5.38
CA ALA A 78 -0.55 -11.61 -4.73
C ALA A 78 0.80 -11.20 -5.32
N PHE A 79 0.89 -11.14 -6.65
CA PHE A 79 2.06 -10.64 -7.35
C PHE A 79 2.33 -9.16 -7.02
N ALA A 80 1.30 -8.31 -7.07
CA ALA A 80 1.42 -6.89 -6.75
C ALA A 80 1.76 -6.63 -5.28
N CYS A 81 1.33 -7.47 -4.34
CA CYS A 81 1.78 -7.43 -2.95
C CYS A 81 3.28 -7.76 -2.85
N ALA A 82 3.75 -8.83 -3.51
CA ALA A 82 5.17 -9.16 -3.51
C ALA A 82 6.04 -8.04 -4.09
N ASP A 83 5.61 -7.44 -5.20
CA ASP A 83 6.26 -6.28 -5.83
C ASP A 83 6.29 -5.05 -4.90
N MET A 84 5.14 -4.68 -4.32
CA MET A 84 5.07 -3.56 -3.36
C MET A 84 5.97 -3.78 -2.15
N PHE A 85 6.02 -4.99 -1.59
CA PHE A 85 6.92 -5.32 -0.49
C PHE A 85 8.38 -5.15 -0.89
N LEU A 86 8.80 -5.65 -2.06
CA LEU A 86 10.17 -5.45 -2.56
C LEU A 86 10.49 -3.96 -2.73
N SER A 87 9.56 -3.19 -3.31
CA SER A 87 9.70 -1.74 -3.50
C SER A 87 9.90 -0.99 -2.20
N GLN A 88 9.05 -1.26 -1.19
CA GLN A 88 9.16 -0.68 0.15
C GLN A 88 10.49 -1.04 0.85
N ASN A 89 11.13 -2.14 0.43
CA ASN A 89 12.40 -2.61 0.97
C ASN A 89 13.60 -2.36 0.03
N GLY A 90 13.45 -1.49 -0.98
CA GLY A 90 14.56 -0.99 -1.79
C GLY A 90 14.90 -1.84 -3.02
N HIS A 91 13.96 -2.64 -3.51
CA HIS A 91 14.12 -3.43 -4.73
C HIS A 91 13.01 -3.10 -5.73
N GLU A 92 13.37 -2.86 -6.98
CA GLU A 92 12.42 -2.64 -8.08
C GLU A 92 12.31 -3.91 -8.92
N LEU A 93 11.12 -4.51 -8.93
CA LEU A 93 10.82 -5.60 -9.83
C LEU A 93 10.68 -5.05 -11.25
N GLN A 94 11.50 -5.56 -12.15
CA GLN A 94 11.50 -5.15 -13.55
C GLN A 94 10.29 -5.73 -14.28
N GLN A 95 9.90 -5.08 -15.38
CA GLN A 95 8.87 -5.63 -16.26
C GLN A 95 9.33 -6.97 -16.85
N ALA A 96 8.43 -7.96 -16.86
CA ALA A 96 8.69 -9.25 -17.50
C ALA A 96 9.00 -9.09 -18.99
N LYS A 97 9.84 -9.99 -19.51
CA LYS A 97 9.96 -10.21 -20.95
C LYS A 97 8.93 -11.28 -21.34
N GLY A 98 7.77 -10.85 -21.84
CA GLY A 98 6.69 -11.77 -22.21
C GLY A 98 5.86 -12.20 -21.01
N LEU A 99 5.78 -13.51 -20.75
CA LEU A 99 4.85 -14.10 -19.75
C LEU A 99 5.53 -14.64 -18.48
N GLU A 100 6.83 -14.39 -18.29
CA GLU A 100 7.66 -14.95 -17.21
C GLU A 100 7.01 -14.83 -15.82
N HIS A 101 6.54 -13.64 -15.43
CA HIS A 101 5.88 -13.45 -14.12
C HIS A 101 4.53 -14.16 -14.02
N VAL A 102 3.78 -14.23 -15.13
CA VAL A 102 2.47 -14.87 -15.18
C VAL A 102 2.64 -16.37 -14.99
N GLU A 103 3.58 -16.97 -15.70
CA GLU A 103 3.91 -18.39 -15.60
C GLU A 103 4.42 -18.76 -14.21
N MET A 104 5.30 -17.94 -13.62
CA MET A 104 5.76 -18.12 -12.25
C MET A 104 4.59 -18.11 -11.25
N MET A 105 3.70 -17.11 -11.31
CA MET A 105 2.54 -17.03 -10.42
C MET A 105 1.55 -18.18 -10.64
N GLU A 106 1.38 -18.64 -11.87
CA GLU A 106 0.53 -19.78 -12.18
C GLU A 106 1.08 -21.08 -11.61
N GLN A 107 2.37 -21.35 -11.82
CA GLN A 107 3.04 -22.53 -11.26
C GLN A 107 3.09 -22.49 -9.74
N LEU A 108 3.35 -21.33 -9.13
CA LEU A 108 3.32 -21.14 -7.68
C LEU A 108 1.92 -21.39 -7.13
N GLY A 109 0.89 -20.82 -7.74
CA GLY A 109 -0.51 -21.04 -7.34
C GLY A 109 -0.91 -22.53 -7.41
N GLN A 110 -0.38 -23.27 -8.38
CA GLN A 110 -0.61 -24.71 -8.55
C GLN A 110 0.29 -25.60 -7.68
N GLY A 111 1.27 -25.02 -6.97
CA GLY A 111 2.25 -25.78 -6.17
C GLY A 111 3.27 -26.56 -7.01
N LYS A 112 3.48 -26.17 -8.27
CA LYS A 112 4.46 -26.79 -9.18
C LYS A 112 5.87 -26.27 -8.98
N ILE A 113 6.01 -25.08 -8.42
CA ILE A 113 7.29 -24.53 -7.97
C ILE A 113 7.23 -24.22 -6.48
N THR A 114 8.39 -24.27 -5.84
CA THR A 114 8.54 -23.92 -4.43
C THR A 114 8.63 -22.42 -4.23
N ARG A 115 8.53 -21.99 -2.97
CA ARG A 115 8.70 -20.59 -2.59
C ARG A 115 10.11 -20.09 -2.90
N GLU A 116 11.11 -20.95 -2.72
CA GLU A 116 12.51 -20.65 -3.00
C GLU A 116 12.73 -20.42 -4.50
N GLN A 117 12.09 -21.21 -5.36
CA GLN A 117 12.13 -21.01 -6.81
C GLN A 117 11.44 -19.69 -7.22
N ALA A 118 10.30 -19.36 -6.61
CA ALA A 118 9.66 -18.08 -6.83
C ALA A 118 10.50 -16.90 -6.31
N ALA A 119 11.19 -17.06 -5.18
CA ALA A 119 12.09 -16.05 -4.64
C ALA A 119 13.27 -15.79 -5.58
N GLU A 120 13.85 -16.85 -6.16
CA GLU A 120 14.92 -16.72 -7.17
C GLU A 120 14.41 -15.99 -8.41
N HIS A 121 13.21 -16.34 -8.91
CA HIS A 121 12.59 -15.61 -10.03
C HIS A 121 12.47 -14.12 -9.72
N LEU A 122 11.94 -13.76 -8.55
CA LEU A 122 11.81 -12.36 -8.15
C LEU A 122 13.16 -11.66 -8.04
N ARG A 123 14.19 -12.35 -7.55
CA ARG A 123 15.55 -11.83 -7.44
C ARG A 123 16.18 -11.55 -8.80
N GLU A 124 16.13 -12.51 -9.72
CA GLU A 124 16.69 -12.38 -11.07
C GLU A 124 16.04 -11.22 -11.85
N HIS A 125 14.78 -10.92 -11.56
CA HIS A 125 14.03 -9.86 -12.21
C HIS A 125 13.99 -8.57 -11.40
N SER A 126 14.76 -8.45 -10.31
CA SER A 126 14.80 -7.24 -9.49
C SER A 126 16.15 -6.54 -9.57
N ARG A 127 16.13 -5.21 -9.44
CA ARG A 127 17.34 -4.41 -9.23
C ARG A 127 17.22 -3.59 -7.94
N PRO A 128 18.34 -3.23 -7.29
CA PRO A 128 18.30 -2.28 -6.19
C PRO A 128 17.72 -0.94 -6.65
N LEU A 129 16.78 -0.38 -5.88
CA LEU A 129 16.37 1.00 -6.03
C LEU A 129 17.50 1.88 -5.53
N GLU A 130 18.13 2.64 -6.42
CA GLU A 130 18.98 3.74 -6.02
C GLU A 130 18.11 4.71 -5.22
N ARG A 131 18.28 4.73 -3.90
CA ARG A 131 17.65 5.77 -3.08
C ARG A 131 18.30 7.08 -3.49
N GLU A 132 17.65 7.84 -4.38
CA GLU A 132 17.84 9.28 -4.35
C GLU A 132 17.67 9.69 -2.89
N ARG A 133 18.64 10.43 -2.34
CA ARG A 133 18.74 10.89 -0.94
C ARG A 133 17.57 11.78 -0.48
N SER A 134 16.40 11.65 -1.09
CA SER A 134 15.19 12.44 -0.88
C SER A 134 14.45 12.08 0.41
N GLN A 135 14.84 11.01 1.12
CA GLN A 135 14.26 10.62 2.41
C GLN A 135 15.00 11.17 3.64
N ASP A 136 16.12 11.87 3.47
CA ASP A 136 16.79 12.64 4.55
C ASP A 136 16.11 13.99 4.84
N ARG A 137 14.84 14.17 4.46
CA ARG A 137 14.07 15.33 4.95
C ARG A 137 13.77 15.11 6.44
N PRO A 138 14.29 15.96 7.35
CA PRO A 138 13.98 15.85 8.77
C PRO A 138 12.46 15.94 8.96
N LYS A 139 11.89 15.05 9.79
CA LYS A 139 10.46 15.00 10.16
C LYS A 139 9.92 16.31 10.79
N GLU A 140 10.77 17.32 10.95
CA GLU A 140 10.46 18.61 11.55
C GLU A 140 9.66 19.54 10.61
N GLN A 141 9.87 19.46 9.29
CA GLN A 141 9.18 20.35 8.32
C GLN A 141 7.70 20.00 8.08
N VAL A 142 7.26 18.79 8.44
CA VAL A 142 5.86 18.37 8.27
C VAL A 142 4.96 19.06 9.30
N LYS A 143 5.50 19.39 10.48
CA LYS A 143 4.74 20.07 11.55
C LYS A 143 4.42 21.52 11.19
N ASP A 144 5.34 22.23 10.54
CA ASP A 144 5.15 23.64 10.18
C ASP A 144 4.04 23.82 9.14
N ALA A 145 3.98 22.93 8.15
CA ALA A 145 2.93 22.97 7.12
C ALA A 145 1.53 22.63 7.67
N GLU A 146 1.45 21.81 8.72
CA GLU A 146 0.18 21.44 9.35
C GLU A 146 -0.29 22.50 10.35
N GLN A 147 0.65 23.15 11.05
CA GLN A 147 0.36 24.30 11.92
C GLN A 147 -0.12 25.52 11.11
N ASP A 148 0.49 25.78 9.95
CA ASP A 148 0.12 26.92 9.11
C ASP A 148 -1.28 26.73 8.47
N LYS A 149 -1.58 25.51 8.00
CA LYS A 149 -2.93 25.15 7.53
C LYS A 149 -3.98 25.26 8.65
N THR A 150 -3.64 24.88 9.88
CA THR A 150 -4.55 24.96 11.02
C THR A 150 -4.80 26.42 11.44
N ARG A 151 -3.77 27.26 11.39
CA ARG A 151 -3.87 28.70 11.69
C ARG A 151 -4.71 29.43 10.65
N ALA A 152 -4.47 29.20 9.37
CA ALA A 152 -5.26 29.77 8.27
C ALA A 152 -6.75 29.36 8.34
N ARG A 153 -7.05 28.13 8.77
CA ARG A 153 -8.43 27.65 8.94
C ARG A 153 -9.14 28.34 10.12
N LYS A 154 -8.40 28.66 11.17
CA LYS A 154 -8.93 29.35 12.37
C LYS A 154 -9.20 30.83 12.09
N GLU A 155 -8.31 31.50 11.37
CA GLU A 155 -8.45 32.90 10.97
C GLU A 155 -9.65 33.12 10.04
N ARG A 156 -9.80 32.29 9.00
CA ARG A 156 -10.98 32.31 8.11
C ARG A 156 -12.31 32.12 8.84
N ARG A 157 -12.31 31.33 9.93
CA ARG A 157 -13.51 31.11 10.76
C ARG A 157 -13.88 32.34 11.59
N ILE A 158 -12.89 33.10 12.06
CA ILE A 158 -13.10 34.34 12.83
C ILE A 158 -13.62 35.44 11.90
N GLU A 159 -13.03 35.56 10.72
CA GLU A 159 -13.39 36.58 9.74
C GLU A 159 -14.84 36.40 9.24
N ARG A 160 -15.25 35.16 8.98
CA ARG A 160 -16.64 34.82 8.63
C ARG A 160 -17.63 35.19 9.74
N LYS A 161 -17.28 34.94 11.00
CA LYS A 161 -18.12 35.33 12.16
C LYS A 161 -18.24 36.84 12.33
N ASN A 162 -17.19 37.59 12.03
CA ASN A 162 -17.21 39.05 12.09
C ASN A 162 -18.06 39.65 10.97
N GLN A 163 -17.95 39.13 9.74
CA GLN A 163 -18.82 39.55 8.62
C GLN A 163 -20.31 39.26 8.90
N GLU A 164 -20.63 38.11 9.48
CA GLU A 164 -22.02 37.79 9.87
C GLU A 164 -22.54 38.72 10.97
N LYS A 165 -21.71 39.10 11.95
CA LYS A 165 -22.08 40.09 12.97
C LYS A 165 -22.29 41.49 12.39
N GLN A 166 -21.48 41.89 11.42
CA GLN A 166 -21.59 43.19 10.77
C GLN A 166 -22.85 43.28 9.91
N LYS A 167 -23.14 42.25 9.11
CA LYS A 167 -24.40 42.14 8.36
C LYS A 167 -25.64 42.17 9.26
N LYS A 168 -25.59 41.52 10.43
CA LYS A 168 -26.70 41.56 11.41
C LYS A 168 -26.90 42.93 12.06
N ARG A 169 -25.86 43.75 12.18
CA ARG A 169 -25.96 45.13 12.68
C ARG A 169 -26.55 46.05 11.63
N GLU A 170 -26.13 45.91 10.37
CA GLU A 170 -26.66 46.68 9.23
C GLU A 170 -28.15 46.37 8.99
N GLN A 171 -28.55 45.08 9.04
CA GLN A 171 -29.96 44.67 8.92
C GLN A 171 -30.84 45.00 10.15
N GLY A 172 -30.22 45.38 11.27
CA GLY A 172 -30.92 45.84 12.47
C GLY A 172 -31.22 47.34 12.41
N GLN A 173 -30.31 48.14 11.83
CA GLN A 173 -30.49 49.58 11.66
C GLN A 173 -31.51 49.94 10.57
N GLU A 174 -31.79 49.03 9.64
CA GLU A 174 -32.79 49.21 8.56
C GLU A 174 -34.24 48.91 9.00
N ARG A 175 -34.47 48.47 10.24
CA ARG A 175 -35.82 48.16 10.78
C ARG A 175 -36.36 49.19 11.77
N ASP A 176 -35.56 50.19 12.12
CA ASP A 176 -35.92 51.26 13.06
C ASP A 176 -36.12 52.62 12.33
N LEU A 177 -36.34 52.60 11.02
CA LEU A 177 -36.82 53.71 10.18
C LEU A 177 -38.18 53.35 9.58
#